data_AF-A0A7L5BUZ6-F1
#
_entry.id   AF-A0A7L5BUZ6-F1
#
_cell.length_a   1.000
_cell.length_b   1.000
_cell.length_c   1.000
_cell.angle_alpha   90.00
_cell.angle_beta   90.00
_cell.angle_gamma   90.00
#
_symmetry.space_group_name_H-M   'P 1'
#
loop_
_entity.id
_entity.type
_entity.pdbx_description
1 polymer ?
#
loop_
_entity_poly.entity_id
_entity_poly.type
_entity_poly.pdbx_seq_one_letter_code
_entity_poly.pdbx_strand_id
1 'polypeptide(L)'
;MEAPSPPMREIEDPDARAARLRKRFARTSRRLERRDFRRALWRRRWLFVLFLCVLGGIGYALGASLWSMQMTLRHWAAAPNCDAARAIGLAPAAIGEPGYYARHDADHDGVACEPYRAARTEIRREWPDERRRRPGKWDQPPRDSIK
;
A
#
# COMPACT_ATOMS: atom_id res chain seq x y z
N MET A 1 -58.44 -83.81 -21.51
CA MET A 1 -58.20 -83.14 -20.21
C MET A 1 -57.61 -81.78 -20.54
N GLU A 2 -58.47 -80.78 -20.67
CA GLU A 2 -58.08 -79.41 -21.03
C GLU A 2 -57.55 -78.70 -19.78
N ALA A 3 -56.30 -78.24 -19.80
CA ALA A 3 -55.72 -77.54 -18.66
C ALA A 3 -56.34 -76.13 -18.53
N PRO A 4 -56.65 -75.65 -17.31
CA PRO A 4 -57.16 -74.30 -17.12
C PRO A 4 -56.11 -73.27 -17.53
N SER A 5 -56.51 -72.33 -18.38
CA SER A 5 -55.67 -71.24 -18.87
C SER A 5 -55.21 -70.35 -17.70
N PRO A 6 -53.94 -69.93 -17.63
CA PRO A 6 -53.49 -69.03 -16.57
C PRO A 6 -54.17 -67.66 -16.72
N PRO A 7 -54.51 -66.98 -15.61
CA PRO A 7 -55.11 -65.65 -15.68
C PRO A 7 -54.12 -64.66 -16.31
N MET A 8 -54.59 -63.90 -17.30
CA MET A 8 -53.84 -62.77 -17.84
C MET A 8 -53.60 -61.75 -16.73
N ARG A 9 -52.32 -61.47 -16.44
CA ARG A 9 -51.96 -60.44 -15.46
C ARG A 9 -52.36 -59.08 -16.03
N GLU A 10 -53.28 -58.41 -15.33
CA GLU A 10 -53.62 -57.01 -15.60
C GLU A 10 -52.34 -56.17 -15.50
N ILE A 11 -51.94 -55.57 -16.61
CA ILE A 11 -50.73 -54.74 -16.68
C ILE A 11 -51.07 -53.45 -15.94
N GLU A 12 -50.74 -53.43 -14.66
CA GLU A 12 -50.90 -52.25 -13.81
C GLU A 12 -50.16 -51.06 -14.44
N ASP A 13 -50.87 -49.93 -14.58
CA ASP A 13 -50.35 -48.73 -15.22
C ASP A 13 -48.96 -48.36 -14.65
N PRO A 14 -47.92 -48.32 -15.49
CA PRO A 14 -46.56 -48.03 -15.06
C PRO A 14 -46.47 -46.68 -14.32
N ASP A 15 -47.29 -45.70 -14.67
CA ASP A 15 -47.31 -44.39 -14.02
C ASP A 15 -47.90 -44.47 -12.60
N ALA A 16 -48.99 -45.23 -12.42
CA ALA A 16 -49.56 -45.51 -11.10
C ALA A 16 -48.58 -46.29 -10.20
N ARG A 17 -47.80 -47.22 -10.75
CA ARG A 17 -46.75 -47.95 -10.02
C ARG A 17 -45.61 -47.01 -9.62
N ALA A 18 -45.14 -46.16 -10.52
CA ALA A 18 -44.09 -45.18 -10.25
C ALA A 18 -44.53 -44.18 -9.15
N ALA A 19 -45.76 -43.70 -9.18
CA ALA A 19 -46.31 -42.79 -8.18
C ALA A 19 -46.33 -43.40 -6.77
N ARG A 20 -46.69 -44.68 -6.63
CA ARG A 20 -46.67 -45.39 -5.35
C ARG A 20 -45.26 -45.61 -4.81
N LEU A 21 -44.31 -45.97 -5.67
CA LEU A 21 -42.91 -46.11 -5.27
C LEU A 21 -42.35 -44.77 -4.78
N ARG A 22 -42.61 -43.66 -5.49
CA ARG A 22 -42.23 -42.30 -5.06
C ARG A 22 -42.83 -41.94 -3.70
N LYS A 23 -44.11 -42.24 -3.45
CA LYS A 23 -44.75 -42.01 -2.13
C LYS A 23 -44.07 -42.79 -1.01
N ARG A 24 -43.67 -44.04 -1.24
CA ARG A 24 -42.98 -44.87 -0.24
C ARG A 24 -41.59 -44.31 0.10
N PHE A 25 -40.85 -43.84 -0.91
CA PHE A 25 -39.51 -43.26 -0.70
C PHE A 25 -39.51 -41.77 -0.33
N ALA A 26 -40.66 -41.08 -0.40
CA ALA A 26 -40.76 -39.67 -0.04
C ALA A 26 -40.38 -39.39 1.41
N ARG A 27 -40.56 -40.35 2.33
CA ARG A 27 -40.22 -40.15 3.75
C ARG A 27 -38.71 -40.17 4.00
N THR A 28 -37.97 -41.01 3.27
CA THR A 28 -36.51 -41.11 3.38
C THR A 28 -35.81 -40.01 2.58
N SER A 29 -36.31 -39.67 1.38
CA SER A 29 -35.75 -38.58 0.57
C SER A 29 -35.81 -37.23 1.29
N ARG A 30 -36.94 -36.90 1.92
CA ARG A 30 -37.14 -35.64 2.66
C ARG A 30 -36.18 -35.48 3.85
N ARG A 31 -35.62 -36.55 4.42
CA ARG A 31 -34.64 -36.45 5.52
C ARG A 31 -33.24 -36.14 5.01
N LEU A 32 -32.83 -36.78 3.91
CA LEU A 32 -31.52 -36.55 3.28
C LEU A 32 -31.47 -35.14 2.66
N GLU A 33 -32.53 -34.76 1.96
CA GLU A 33 -32.70 -33.43 1.37
C GLU A 33 -32.56 -32.31 2.41
N ARG A 34 -33.15 -32.47 3.61
CA ARG A 34 -32.96 -31.51 4.73
C ARG A 34 -31.52 -31.45 5.28
N ARG A 35 -30.73 -32.53 5.19
CA ARG A 35 -29.33 -32.52 5.62
C ARG A 35 -28.46 -31.83 4.57
N ASP A 36 -28.74 -32.07 3.29
CA ASP A 36 -28.01 -31.45 2.18
C ASP A 36 -28.31 -29.97 2.04
N PHE A 37 -29.57 -29.55 2.18
CA PHE A 37 -29.92 -28.12 2.25
C PHE A 37 -29.25 -27.41 3.42
N ARG A 38 -29.24 -28.02 4.62
CA ARG A 38 -28.56 -27.44 5.79
C ARG A 38 -27.05 -27.35 5.58
N ARG A 39 -26.42 -28.38 5.01
CA ARG A 39 -24.98 -28.38 4.68
C ARG A 39 -24.67 -27.36 3.59
N ALA A 40 -25.51 -27.22 2.56
CA ALA A 40 -25.33 -26.25 1.49
C ALA A 40 -25.48 -24.82 2.00
N LEU A 41 -26.48 -24.54 2.84
CA LEU A 41 -26.65 -23.25 3.51
C LEU A 41 -25.47 -22.94 4.43
N TRP A 42 -25.01 -23.91 5.22
CA TRP A 42 -23.86 -23.73 6.11
C TRP A 42 -22.57 -23.49 5.33
N ARG A 43 -22.35 -24.24 4.23
CA ARG A 43 -21.23 -24.03 3.30
C ARG A 43 -21.31 -22.64 2.66
N ARG A 44 -22.49 -22.21 2.20
CA ARG A 44 -22.67 -20.88 1.58
C ARG A 44 -22.43 -19.74 2.59
N ARG A 45 -22.87 -19.92 3.84
CA ARG A 45 -22.57 -18.99 4.94
C ARG A 45 -21.08 -18.94 5.25
N TRP A 46 -20.41 -20.09 5.31
CA TRP A 46 -18.96 -20.16 5.52
C TRP A 46 -18.17 -19.50 4.37
N LEU A 47 -18.55 -19.76 3.13
CA LEU A 47 -17.94 -19.12 1.96
C LEU A 47 -18.12 -17.59 2.00
N PHE A 48 -19.29 -17.11 2.42
CA PHE A 48 -19.54 -15.67 2.59
C PHE A 48 -18.66 -15.06 3.69
N VAL A 49 -18.53 -15.74 4.84
CA VAL A 49 -17.65 -15.30 5.94
C VAL A 49 -16.19 -15.26 5.47
N LEU A 50 -15.71 -16.29 4.80
CA LEU A 50 -14.36 -16.33 4.24
C LEU A 50 -14.13 -15.19 3.23
N PHE A 51 -15.09 -14.93 2.36
CA PHE A 51 -15.04 -13.82 1.41
C PHE A 51 -14.92 -12.46 2.12
N LEU A 52 -15.70 -12.23 3.18
CA LEU A 52 -15.61 -11.01 3.98
C LEU A 52 -14.25 -10.87 4.69
N CYS A 53 -13.70 -11.96 5.24
CA CYS A 53 -12.38 -11.94 5.85
C CYS A 53 -11.29 -11.62 4.82
N VAL A 54 -11.37 -12.20 3.62
CA VAL A 54 -10.42 -11.93 2.52
C VAL A 54 -10.52 -10.47 2.07
N LEU A 55 -11.73 -9.95 1.83
CA LEU A 55 -11.93 -8.55 1.48
C LEU A 55 -11.42 -7.59 2.57
N GLY A 56 -11.71 -7.89 3.84
CA GLY A 56 -11.23 -7.12 4.98
C GLY A 56 -9.70 -7.12 5.09
N GLY A 57 -9.07 -8.29 4.89
CA GLY A 57 -7.62 -8.42 4.88
C GLY A 57 -6.96 -7.66 3.72
N ILE A 58 -7.53 -7.72 2.53
CA ILE A 58 -7.07 -6.93 1.36
C ILE A 58 -7.21 -5.43 1.65
N GLY A 59 -8.37 -5.01 2.16
CA GLY A 59 -8.61 -3.61 2.54
C GLY A 59 -7.62 -3.12 3.60
N TYR A 60 -7.33 -3.95 4.61
CA TYR A 60 -6.33 -3.65 5.63
C TYR A 60 -4.91 -3.55 5.04
N ALA A 61 -4.51 -4.47 4.16
CA ALA A 61 -3.20 -4.44 3.51
C ALA A 61 -3.02 -3.21 2.62
N LEU A 62 -4.04 -2.86 1.83
CA LEU A 62 -4.04 -1.63 1.01
C LEU A 62 -4.06 -0.37 1.90
N GLY A 63 -4.84 -0.38 2.98
CA GLY A 63 -4.92 0.66 4.01
C GLY A 63 -3.60 0.93 4.74
N ALA A 64 -2.91 -0.14 5.15
CA ALA A 64 -1.59 -0.06 5.76
C ALA A 64 -0.53 0.40 4.76
N SER A 65 -0.65 -0.02 3.49
CA SER A 65 0.23 0.44 2.40
C SER A 65 0.05 1.92 2.05
N LEU A 66 -1.10 2.53 2.36
CA LEU A 66 -1.32 3.96 2.12
C LEU A 66 -0.38 4.84 2.96
N TRP A 67 0.16 4.33 4.08
CA TRP A 67 1.12 5.08 4.90
C TRP A 67 2.50 5.23 4.22
N SER A 68 2.92 4.26 3.41
CA SER A 68 4.17 4.36 2.63
C SER A 68 3.99 5.15 1.32
N MET A 69 2.87 4.94 0.62
CA MET A 69 2.58 5.65 -0.63
C MET A 69 2.47 7.17 -0.44
N GLN A 70 1.86 7.62 0.68
CA GLN A 70 1.76 9.05 1.01
C GLN A 70 3.15 9.70 1.10
N MET A 71 4.13 9.04 1.74
CA MET A 71 5.48 9.57 1.86
C MET A 71 6.22 9.61 0.51
N THR A 72 6.07 8.57 -0.33
CA THR A 72 6.63 8.59 -1.69
C THR A 72 6.07 9.73 -2.52
N LEU A 73 4.75 9.95 -2.48
CA LEU A 73 4.10 11.05 -3.19
C LEU A 73 4.60 12.42 -2.70
N ARG A 74 4.73 12.61 -1.38
CA ARG A 74 5.30 13.84 -0.81
C ARG A 74 6.74 14.03 -1.26
N HIS A 75 7.58 13.00 -1.24
CA HIS A 75 8.94 13.10 -1.75
C HIS A 75 8.95 13.63 -3.19
N TRP A 76 8.15 13.04 -4.08
CA TRP A 76 8.06 13.47 -5.48
C TRP A 76 7.53 14.90 -5.63
N ALA A 77 6.57 15.29 -4.80
CA ALA A 77 6.04 16.65 -4.76
C ALA A 77 7.07 17.68 -4.26
N ALA A 78 8.08 17.28 -3.46
CA ALA A 78 9.18 18.15 -3.06
C ALA A 78 10.17 18.42 -4.20
N ALA A 79 10.18 17.61 -5.26
CA ALA A 79 11.17 17.69 -6.32
C ALA A 79 11.30 19.08 -6.99
N PRO A 80 10.23 19.81 -7.36
CA PRO A 80 10.35 20.97 -8.23
C PRO A 80 11.24 22.10 -7.68
N ASN A 81 11.16 22.40 -6.38
CA ASN A 81 11.93 23.46 -5.72
C ASN A 81 11.81 23.36 -4.19
N CYS A 82 12.62 24.16 -3.48
CA CYS A 82 12.58 24.23 -2.03
C CYS A 82 11.30 24.79 -1.44
N ASP A 83 10.53 25.58 -2.20
CA ASP A 83 9.24 26.10 -1.72
C ASP A 83 8.18 25.00 -1.69
N ALA A 84 8.17 24.12 -2.69
CA ALA A 84 7.33 22.93 -2.72
C ALA A 84 7.70 21.97 -1.58
N ALA A 85 8.99 21.75 -1.35
CA ALA A 85 9.47 20.92 -0.23
C ALA A 85 9.04 21.48 1.14
N ARG A 86 9.09 22.81 1.33
CA ARG A 86 8.58 23.48 2.53
C ARG A 86 7.06 23.41 2.64
N ALA A 87 6.32 23.60 1.54
CA ALA A 87 4.87 23.58 1.53
C ALA A 87 4.28 22.23 1.97
N ILE A 88 4.98 21.13 1.67
CA ILE A 88 4.57 19.78 2.06
C ILE A 88 5.25 19.29 3.35
N GLY A 89 6.02 20.16 4.03
CA GLY A 89 6.64 19.87 5.32
C GLY A 89 7.80 18.87 5.29
N LEU A 90 8.47 18.74 4.14
CA LEU A 90 9.65 17.87 3.99
C LEU A 90 10.98 18.62 4.03
N ALA A 91 10.98 19.96 4.10
CA ALA A 91 12.23 20.74 4.22
C ALA A 91 12.37 21.32 5.63
N PRO A 92 13.59 21.35 6.20
CA PRO A 92 14.85 20.82 5.65
C PRO A 92 14.88 19.28 5.64
N ALA A 93 15.62 18.69 4.69
CA ALA A 93 15.78 17.23 4.56
C ALA A 93 17.25 16.83 4.45
N ALA A 94 17.67 15.83 5.21
CA ALA A 94 19.00 15.24 5.12
C ALA A 94 19.10 14.16 4.04
N ILE A 95 20.33 13.81 3.63
CA ILE A 95 20.58 12.66 2.75
C ILE A 95 19.89 11.40 3.28
N GLY A 96 19.07 10.77 2.41
CA GLY A 96 18.32 9.56 2.74
C GLY A 96 16.91 9.82 3.29
N GLU A 97 16.57 11.07 3.62
CA GLU A 97 15.24 11.45 4.05
C GLU A 97 14.32 11.78 2.86
N PRO A 98 13.01 11.48 2.96
CA PRO A 98 12.05 11.90 1.96
C PRO A 98 12.00 13.42 1.89
N GLY A 99 12.34 13.97 0.73
CA GLY A 99 12.39 15.42 0.49
C GLY A 99 13.77 15.90 0.06
N TYR A 100 14.81 15.09 0.30
CA TYR A 100 16.16 15.37 -0.17
C TYR A 100 16.27 15.17 -1.68
N TYR A 101 16.79 16.19 -2.36
CA TYR A 101 17.21 16.13 -3.75
C TYR A 101 18.57 16.80 -3.85
N ALA A 102 19.55 16.15 -4.46
CA ALA A 102 20.89 16.71 -4.61
C ALA A 102 20.91 18.09 -5.30
N ARG A 103 19.93 18.36 -6.19
CA ARG A 103 19.77 19.68 -6.83
C ARG A 103 19.33 20.81 -5.87
N HIS A 104 18.85 20.47 -4.68
CA HIS A 104 18.39 21.41 -3.66
C HIS A 104 19.43 21.63 -2.55
N ASP A 105 20.52 20.87 -2.58
CA ASP A 105 21.68 21.00 -1.73
C ASP A 105 22.74 21.79 -2.52
N ALA A 106 22.79 23.11 -2.29
CA ALA A 106 23.59 24.02 -3.11
C ALA A 106 25.08 23.94 -2.76
N ASP A 107 25.39 23.72 -1.49
CA ASP A 107 26.73 23.61 -0.91
C ASP A 107 27.21 22.17 -0.71
N HIS A 108 26.36 21.17 -0.99
CA HIS A 108 26.67 19.75 -0.96
C HIS A 108 27.10 19.27 0.43
N ASP A 109 26.51 19.85 1.48
CA ASP A 109 26.79 19.51 2.87
C ASP A 109 25.92 18.35 3.39
N GLY A 110 24.98 17.89 2.56
CA GLY A 110 24.07 16.78 2.84
C GLY A 110 22.73 17.20 3.42
N VAL A 111 22.42 18.51 3.47
CA VAL A 111 21.13 19.04 3.91
C VAL A 111 20.51 19.91 2.82
N ALA A 112 19.35 19.48 2.31
CA ALA A 112 18.62 20.22 1.30
C ALA A 112 17.68 21.27 1.93
N CYS A 113 17.54 22.41 1.24
CA CYS A 113 16.56 23.45 1.53
C CYS A 113 16.66 24.07 2.95
N GLU A 114 17.88 24.25 3.43
CA GLU A 114 18.14 24.85 4.73
C GLU A 114 17.53 26.27 4.90
N PRO A 115 17.11 26.63 6.12
CA PRO A 115 16.72 28.00 6.43
C PRO A 115 17.96 28.93 6.44
N TYR A 116 17.89 30.04 5.69
CA TYR A 116 18.95 31.04 5.48
C TYR A 116 19.56 31.69 6.76
N ARG A 117 19.10 31.32 7.96
CA ARG A 117 19.39 32.03 9.21
C ARG A 117 20.37 31.35 10.19
N ALA A 118 20.80 30.10 9.96
CA ALA A 118 21.69 29.41 10.91
C ALA A 118 23.18 29.40 10.48
N ALA A 119 23.48 29.08 9.22
CA ALA A 119 24.85 28.93 8.73
C ALA A 119 25.71 30.21 8.84
N ARG A 120 25.10 31.40 8.79
CA ARG A 120 25.83 32.68 8.92
C ARG A 120 26.27 32.96 10.36
N THR A 121 25.53 32.51 11.35
CA THR A 121 25.80 32.85 12.76
C THR A 121 26.79 31.92 13.42
N GLU A 122 26.87 30.65 13.02
CA GLU A 122 27.87 29.71 13.56
C GLU A 122 29.24 29.90 12.89
N ILE A 123 29.31 30.00 11.55
CA ILE A 123 30.57 30.26 10.84
C ILE A 123 31.19 31.62 11.23
N ARG A 124 30.37 32.62 11.59
CA ARG A 124 30.85 33.93 12.08
C ARG A 124 31.40 33.91 13.51
N ARG A 125 31.03 32.93 14.33
CA ARG A 125 31.58 32.78 15.70
C ARG A 125 32.92 32.05 15.69
N GLU A 126 33.09 31.08 14.79
CA GLU A 126 34.33 30.30 14.64
C GLU A 126 35.48 31.12 14.02
N TRP A 127 35.18 32.10 13.15
CA TRP A 127 36.21 32.88 12.46
C TRP A 127 36.18 34.38 12.82
N PRO A 128 36.88 34.81 13.90
CA PRO A 128 37.06 36.22 14.19
C PRO A 128 38.05 36.84 13.18
N ASP A 129 37.50 37.50 12.17
CA ASP A 129 37.99 38.74 11.55
C ASP A 129 39.51 38.86 11.19
N GLU A 130 40.08 37.87 10.50
CA GLU A 130 41.40 38.03 9.83
C GLU A 130 41.32 38.78 8.49
N ARG A 131 40.21 39.47 8.17
CA ARG A 131 40.11 40.37 7.01
C ARG A 131 40.51 41.81 7.32
N ARG A 132 41.28 42.01 8.39
CA ARG A 132 41.95 43.27 8.72
C ARG A 132 43.46 43.30 8.41
N ARG A 133 44.00 42.31 7.70
CA ARG A 133 45.36 42.35 7.13
C ARG A 133 45.39 42.02 5.64
N ARG A 134 45.17 43.03 4.80
CA ARG A 134 46.00 43.24 3.61
C ARG A 134 46.21 44.74 3.43
N PRO A 135 47.29 45.34 3.95
CA PRO A 135 47.80 46.54 3.30
C PRO A 135 48.28 46.14 1.90
N GLY A 136 47.93 46.99 0.93
CA GLY A 136 48.23 46.80 -0.48
C GLY A 136 49.72 46.67 -0.74
N LYS A 137 50.03 45.90 -1.77
CA LYS A 137 51.34 45.72 -2.40
C LYS A 137 51.78 47.04 -3.08
N TRP A 138 52.17 48.06 -2.32
CA TRP A 138 52.74 49.31 -2.86
C TRP A 138 53.87 49.92 -2.01
N ASP A 139 54.73 49.09 -1.40
CA ASP A 139 56.02 49.56 -0.89
C ASP A 139 57.13 49.23 -1.90
N GLN A 140 57.32 50.10 -2.90
CA GLN A 140 58.61 50.17 -3.60
C GLN A 140 59.51 51.13 -2.83
N PRO A 141 60.73 50.74 -2.43
CA PRO A 141 61.66 51.66 -1.79
C PRO A 141 62.18 52.69 -2.81
N PRO A 142 62.54 53.91 -2.37
CA PRO A 142 63.10 54.91 -3.27
C PRO A 142 64.42 54.41 -3.84
N ARG A 143 64.53 54.46 -5.17
CA ARG A 143 65.81 54.57 -5.86
C ARG A 143 66.37 55.90 -5.41
N ASP A 144 67.45 55.90 -4.62
CA ASP A 144 68.54 56.88 -4.59
C ASP A 144 69.57 56.50 -3.51
N SER A 145 70.82 56.88 -3.72
CA SER A 145 72.01 56.73 -2.87
C SER A 145 72.72 55.36 -2.80
N ILE A 146 73.34 54.95 -3.93
CA ILE A 146 74.71 54.39 -3.90
C ILE A 146 75.52 55.09 -5.02
N LYS A 147 76.27 56.11 -4.63
CA LYS A 147 77.56 56.49 -5.19
C LYS A 147 78.54 56.54 -4.03
#